data_AF-A0A1G7I4F8-F1
#
_entry.id   AF-A0A1G7I4F8-F1
#
_cell.length_a   1.000
_cell.length_b   1.000
_cell.length_c   1.000
_cell.angle_alpha   90.00
_cell.angle_beta   90.00
_cell.angle_gamma   90.00
#
_symmetry.space_group_name_H-M   'P 1'
#
loop_
_entity.id
_entity.type
_entity.pdbx_description
1 polymer ?
#
loop_
_entity_poly.entity_id
_entity_poly.type
_entity_poly.pdbx_seq_one_letter_code
_entity_poly.pdbx_strand_id
1 'polypeptide(L)'
;MLKKIVFLMCVVVLASCGAKKKATDTGVETTSKVSKTTKKVTLGKETVGYKSLGNGVASIAIQFYDNNTFKFEFVSIPQPESGDKPVQISEKGFYTSAGSWKTITFQNPSFSVASLFDSNYSTGDDFKVVDTQSVAINTAKKVISIWGVSCEKRQ
;
A
#
# COMPACT_ATOMS: atom_id res chain seq x y z
N MET A 1 -37.31 27.62 -34.75
CA MET A 1 -35.89 27.26 -34.59
C MET A 1 -35.79 25.79 -34.21
N LEU A 2 -35.30 24.91 -35.10
CA LEU A 2 -34.54 23.67 -34.81
C LEU A 2 -34.16 23.07 -36.18
N LYS A 3 -32.95 23.34 -36.69
CA LYS A 3 -31.81 22.38 -36.78
C LYS A 3 -32.24 21.04 -37.39
N LYS A 4 -31.96 20.80 -38.69
CA LYS A 4 -30.75 20.13 -39.24
C LYS A 4 -30.51 18.75 -38.58
N ILE A 5 -30.21 17.62 -39.24
CA ILE A 5 -30.15 17.15 -40.63
C ILE A 5 -29.63 15.69 -40.50
N VAL A 6 -30.04 14.81 -41.43
CA VAL A 6 -29.30 13.63 -41.96
C VAL A 6 -29.27 12.31 -41.17
N PHE A 7 -29.94 11.33 -41.79
CA PHE A 7 -29.69 9.89 -41.83
C PHE A 7 -28.31 9.57 -42.44
N LEU A 8 -27.46 8.75 -41.81
CA LEU A 8 -26.52 7.84 -42.48
C LEU A 8 -25.86 6.92 -41.44
N MET A 9 -26.29 5.66 -41.34
CA MET A 9 -25.73 4.47 -42.00
C MET A 9 -24.57 3.83 -41.22
N CYS A 10 -24.81 2.57 -40.88
CA CYS A 10 -23.95 1.65 -40.17
C CYS A 10 -22.78 1.22 -41.07
N VAL A 11 -21.53 1.29 -40.57
CA VAL A 11 -20.41 0.52 -41.12
C VAL A 11 -19.61 -0.06 -39.96
N VAL A 12 -19.78 -1.37 -39.78
CA VAL A 12 -18.95 -2.21 -38.91
C VAL A 12 -17.67 -2.52 -39.68
N VAL A 13 -16.53 -2.11 -39.15
CA VAL A 13 -15.21 -2.58 -39.63
C VAL A 13 -14.67 -3.55 -38.60
N LEU A 14 -14.90 -4.85 -38.82
CA LEU A 14 -14.15 -5.92 -38.17
C LEU A 14 -12.81 -6.03 -38.88
N ALA A 15 -11.76 -5.44 -38.31
CA ALA A 15 -10.39 -5.72 -38.72
C ALA A 15 -9.93 -7.02 -38.05
N SER A 16 -10.32 -8.16 -38.63
CA SER A 16 -9.62 -9.43 -38.41
C SER A 16 -8.48 -9.54 -39.42
N CYS A 17 -7.23 -9.54 -38.96
CA CYS A 17 -6.09 -9.99 -39.76
C CYS A 17 -5.05 -10.61 -38.83
N GLY A 18 -4.74 -11.89 -39.04
CA GLY A 18 -3.76 -12.64 -38.26
C GLY A 18 -3.79 -14.12 -38.61
N ALA A 19 -3.23 -14.44 -39.77
CA ALA A 19 -3.20 -15.79 -40.34
C ALA A 19 -2.20 -16.74 -39.62
N LYS A 20 -2.66 -18.00 -39.56
CA LYS A 20 -2.06 -19.32 -39.25
C LYS A 20 -0.54 -19.56 -39.37
N LYS A 21 -0.15 -20.60 -38.60
CA LYS A 21 1.00 -21.56 -38.64
C LYS A 21 2.09 -21.24 -37.60
N LYS A 22 2.63 -22.15 -36.80
CA LYS A 22 2.77 -23.62 -36.86
C LYS A 22 3.03 -24.14 -35.42
N ALA A 23 2.58 -25.34 -35.10
CA ALA A 23 3.05 -26.09 -33.94
C ALA A 23 4.52 -26.49 -34.14
N THR A 24 5.37 -26.23 -33.14
CA THR A 24 6.57 -27.04 -32.86
C THR A 24 6.83 -27.00 -31.36
N ASP A 25 6.85 -28.19 -30.80
CA ASP A 25 7.32 -28.56 -29.49
C ASP A 25 8.80 -28.22 -29.35
N THR A 26 9.16 -27.30 -28.46
CA THR A 26 10.50 -27.22 -27.88
C THR A 26 10.37 -26.71 -26.47
N GLY A 27 10.57 -27.60 -25.50
CA GLY A 27 10.69 -27.25 -24.10
C GLY A 27 11.68 -26.11 -23.90
N VAL A 28 11.18 -25.03 -23.32
CA VAL A 28 12.01 -24.06 -22.62
C VAL A 28 11.30 -23.82 -21.30
N GLU A 29 11.85 -24.43 -20.26
CA GLU A 29 11.69 -24.01 -18.88
C GLU A 29 11.90 -22.50 -18.80
N THR A 30 10.82 -21.74 -18.88
CA THR A 30 10.80 -20.38 -18.36
C THR A 30 10.07 -20.44 -17.03
N THR A 31 10.66 -21.17 -16.09
CA THR A 31 10.58 -20.73 -14.70
C THR A 31 11.26 -19.37 -14.69
N SER A 32 10.47 -18.31 -14.87
CA SER A 32 10.87 -16.98 -14.46
C SER A 32 11.10 -17.04 -12.95
N LYS A 33 12.29 -17.51 -12.56
CA LYS A 33 12.94 -17.11 -11.33
C LYS A 33 13.10 -15.61 -11.45
N VAL A 34 12.04 -14.89 -11.07
CA VAL A 34 12.20 -13.56 -10.50
C VAL A 34 13.10 -13.80 -9.31
N SER A 35 14.41 -13.69 -9.54
CA SER A 35 15.40 -13.59 -8.50
C SER A 35 14.97 -12.41 -7.64
N LYS A 36 14.25 -12.70 -6.55
CA LYS A 36 13.92 -11.76 -5.49
C LYS A 36 15.25 -11.42 -4.81
N THR A 37 16.04 -10.56 -5.45
CA THR A 37 17.13 -9.88 -4.79
C THR A 37 16.48 -8.91 -3.83
N THR A 38 16.15 -9.38 -2.62
CA THR A 38 15.67 -8.54 -1.53
C THR A 38 16.78 -7.55 -1.22
N LYS A 39 16.75 -6.39 -1.89
CA LYS A 39 17.68 -5.29 -1.60
C LYS A 39 17.53 -4.98 -0.12
N LYS A 40 18.60 -5.18 0.65
CA LYS A 40 18.64 -4.85 2.07
C LYS A 40 18.30 -3.36 2.21
N VAL A 41 17.17 -3.05 2.84
CA VAL A 41 16.72 -1.66 3.05
C VAL A 41 17.53 -1.06 4.19
N THR A 42 18.35 -0.05 3.88
CA THR A 42 19.09 0.74 4.88
C THR A 42 18.31 2.00 5.20
N LEU A 43 18.01 2.21 6.49
CA LEU A 43 17.29 3.39 6.95
C LEU A 43 18.24 4.58 7.04
N GLY A 44 17.75 5.76 6.66
CA GLY A 44 18.47 7.03 6.77
C GLY A 44 18.29 7.70 8.13
N LYS A 45 18.28 9.03 8.15
CA LYS A 45 17.91 9.82 9.33
C LYS A 45 16.40 10.02 9.38
N GLU A 46 15.80 9.80 10.55
CA GLU A 46 14.36 10.00 10.72
C GLU A 46 13.99 11.47 10.47
N THR A 47 12.92 11.69 9.71
CA THR A 47 12.41 13.03 9.35
C THR A 47 11.01 13.28 9.89
N VAL A 48 10.18 12.24 9.93
CA VAL A 48 8.82 12.27 10.48
C VAL A 48 8.53 10.90 11.06
N GLY A 49 8.05 10.87 12.30
CA GLY A 49 7.54 9.66 12.95
C GLY A 49 6.10 9.82 13.37
N TYR A 50 5.36 8.72 13.46
CA TYR A 50 4.10 8.64 14.18
C TYR A 50 4.19 7.47 15.16
N LYS A 51 3.68 7.66 16.37
CA LYS A 51 3.68 6.61 17.39
C LYS A 51 2.39 6.63 18.18
N SER A 52 1.81 5.46 18.43
CA SER A 52 0.66 5.32 19.31
C SER A 52 1.01 5.72 20.75
N LEU A 53 0.08 6.39 21.42
CA LEU A 53 0.14 6.54 22.88
C LEU A 53 -0.34 5.25 23.56
N GLY A 54 -0.17 5.15 24.88
CA GLY A 54 -0.70 4.01 25.65
C GLY A 54 -2.21 3.90 25.50
N ASN A 55 -2.67 2.79 24.92
CA ASN A 55 -4.08 2.58 24.58
C ASN A 55 -4.62 1.19 24.99
N GLY A 56 -3.75 0.30 25.50
CA GLY A 56 -4.15 -1.04 25.96
C GLY A 56 -4.48 -2.06 24.86
N VAL A 57 -4.44 -1.68 23.58
CA VAL A 57 -4.81 -2.57 22.45
C VAL A 57 -3.67 -2.82 21.46
N ALA A 58 -2.78 -1.86 21.22
CA ALA A 58 -1.63 -2.02 20.33
C ALA A 58 -0.52 -1.00 20.57
N SER A 59 0.71 -1.37 20.19
CA SER A 59 1.82 -0.44 19.98
C SER A 59 2.08 -0.31 18.48
N ILE A 60 1.93 0.89 17.94
CA ILE A 60 2.08 1.18 16.51
C ILE A 60 3.10 2.30 16.32
N ALA A 61 4.01 2.12 15.36
CA ALA A 61 4.92 3.18 14.92
C ALA A 61 5.14 3.13 13.41
N ILE A 62 5.18 4.31 12.79
CA ILE A 62 5.65 4.48 11.41
C ILE A 62 6.65 5.61 11.36
N GLN A 63 7.82 5.35 10.79
CA GLN A 63 8.90 6.34 10.65
C GLN A 63 9.29 6.48 9.18
N PHE A 64 9.48 7.73 8.77
CA PHE A 64 9.95 8.10 7.44
C PHE A 64 11.34 8.72 7.53
N TYR A 65 12.21 8.28 6.63
CA TYR A 65 13.62 8.68 6.61
C TYR A 65 13.93 9.57 5.40
N ASP A 66 15.00 10.34 5.50
CA ASP A 66 15.48 11.30 4.48
C ASP A 66 15.90 10.65 3.15
N ASN A 67 16.24 9.36 3.17
CA ASN A 67 16.61 8.57 2.00
C ASN A 67 15.43 7.83 1.34
N ASN A 68 14.20 8.33 1.51
CA ASN A 68 12.97 7.73 0.98
C ASN A 68 12.69 6.28 1.45
N THR A 69 13.18 5.92 2.63
CA THR A 69 12.85 4.65 3.27
C THR A 69 11.87 4.84 4.42
N PHE A 70 11.15 3.78 4.78
CA PHE A 70 10.27 3.78 5.94
C PHE A 70 10.53 2.57 6.82
N LYS A 71 10.09 2.67 8.07
CA LYS A 71 9.95 1.57 9.01
C LYS A 71 8.52 1.58 9.55
N PHE A 72 7.90 0.42 9.61
CA PHE A 72 6.58 0.23 10.22
C PHE A 72 6.68 -0.86 11.28
N GLU A 73 6.16 -0.58 12.46
CA GLU A 73 6.10 -1.51 13.58
C GLU A 73 4.68 -1.55 14.13
N PHE A 74 4.17 -2.76 14.32
CA PHE A 74 2.87 -2.99 14.94
C PHE A 74 2.98 -4.19 15.86
N VAL A 75 2.49 -4.05 17.08
CA VAL A 75 2.36 -5.13 18.06
C VAL A 75 0.98 -5.04 18.69
N SER A 76 0.13 -6.05 18.50
CA SER A 76 -1.15 -6.10 19.22
C SER A 76 -0.93 -6.51 20.67
N ILE A 77 -1.82 -6.06 21.55
CA ILE A 77 -1.86 -6.43 22.96
C ILE A 77 -3.05 -7.39 23.13
N PRO A 78 -2.81 -8.70 23.30
CA PRO A 78 -3.88 -9.66 23.49
C PRO A 78 -4.62 -9.41 24.81
N GLN A 79 -5.93 -9.63 24.82
CA GLN A 79 -6.72 -9.52 26.04
C GLN A 79 -6.43 -10.73 26.94
N PRO A 80 -6.33 -10.55 28.27
CA PRO A 80 -5.94 -11.61 29.21
C PRO A 80 -6.76 -12.91 29.06
N GLU A 81 -8.04 -12.78 28.75
CA GLU A 81 -8.99 -13.89 28.60
C GLU A 81 -8.99 -14.57 27.22
N SER A 82 -8.37 -13.95 26.21
CA SER A 82 -8.45 -14.44 24.81
C SER A 82 -7.57 -15.67 24.56
N GLY A 83 -6.48 -15.83 25.32
CA GLY A 83 -5.44 -16.82 25.01
C GLY A 83 -4.66 -16.54 23.71
N ASP A 84 -4.94 -15.41 23.05
CA ASP A 84 -4.32 -15.05 21.79
C ASP A 84 -2.87 -14.64 21.96
N LYS A 85 -2.06 -14.90 20.93
CA LYS A 85 -0.68 -14.40 20.85
C LYS A 85 -0.66 -13.00 20.24
N PRO A 86 0.27 -12.13 20.66
CA PRO A 86 0.49 -10.85 20.00
C PRO A 86 0.78 -11.02 18.50
N VAL A 87 0.07 -10.26 17.67
CA VAL A 87 0.42 -10.09 16.26
C VAL A 87 1.56 -9.09 16.20
N GLN A 88 2.68 -9.48 15.57
CA GLN A 88 3.86 -8.62 15.42
C GLN A 88 4.16 -8.42 13.94
N ILE A 89 4.31 -7.16 13.54
CA ILE A 89 4.68 -6.75 12.19
C ILE A 89 5.86 -5.80 12.31
N SER A 90 6.92 -6.05 11.55
CA SER A 90 8.07 -5.16 11.43
C SER A 90 8.51 -5.13 9.98
N GLU A 91 8.19 -4.04 9.30
CA GLU A 91 8.42 -3.88 7.86
C GLU A 91 9.33 -2.69 7.59
N LYS A 92 10.15 -2.82 6.56
CA LYS A 92 10.94 -1.71 6.01
C LYS A 92 10.81 -1.71 4.51
N GLY A 93 10.77 -0.52 3.93
CA GLY A 93 10.64 -0.40 2.49
C GLY A 93 10.96 1.00 2.01
N PHE A 94 10.49 1.29 0.81
CA PHE A 94 10.63 2.59 0.17
C PHE A 94 9.30 3.30 0.12
N TYR A 95 9.34 4.63 0.06
CA TYR A 95 8.15 5.45 -0.14
C TYR A 95 8.40 6.49 -1.23
N THR A 96 7.31 6.96 -1.84
CA THR A 96 7.31 8.13 -2.73
C THR A 96 6.62 9.31 -2.05
N SER A 97 7.00 10.53 -2.40
CA SER A 97 6.42 11.76 -1.83
C SER A 97 5.69 12.58 -2.89
N ALA A 98 4.53 13.10 -2.54
CA ALA A 98 3.80 14.10 -3.30
C ALA A 98 3.20 15.13 -2.33
N GLY A 99 3.88 16.27 -2.14
CA GLY A 99 3.52 17.25 -1.11
C GLY A 99 3.57 16.62 0.29
N SER A 100 2.47 16.70 1.04
CA SER A 100 2.36 16.09 2.37
C SER A 100 2.09 14.58 2.35
N TRP A 101 1.83 13.99 1.19
CA TRP A 101 1.49 12.57 1.08
C TRP A 101 2.75 11.73 0.87
N LYS A 102 2.93 10.70 1.72
CA LYS A 102 3.97 9.68 1.57
C LYS A 102 3.32 8.34 1.27
N THR A 103 3.56 7.79 0.09
CA THR A 103 3.03 6.48 -0.32
C THR A 103 4.05 5.40 -0.03
N ILE A 104 3.73 4.51 0.91
CA ILE A 104 4.55 3.36 1.26
C ILE A 104 4.11 2.13 0.45
N THR A 105 5.06 1.26 0.14
CA THR A 105 4.78 -0.04 -0.48
C THR A 105 5.43 -1.15 0.34
N PHE A 106 4.61 -2.05 0.86
CA PHE A 106 5.06 -3.25 1.57
C PHE A 106 5.46 -4.31 0.53
N GLN A 107 6.68 -4.83 0.62
CA GLN A 107 7.24 -5.68 -0.45
C GLN A 107 6.60 -7.07 -0.54
N ASN A 108 6.10 -7.63 0.57
CA ASN A 108 5.29 -8.85 0.65
C ASN A 108 4.60 -8.90 2.03
N PRO A 109 3.58 -8.06 2.30
CA PRO A 109 2.99 -8.01 3.63
C PRO A 109 2.31 -9.35 3.97
N SER A 110 2.56 -9.88 5.17
CA SER A 110 1.82 -11.03 5.72
C SER A 110 0.42 -10.67 6.22
N PHE A 111 -0.01 -9.43 5.99
CA PHE A 111 -1.24 -8.82 6.45
C PHE A 111 -1.93 -8.07 5.30
N SER A 112 -3.22 -7.81 5.46
CA SER A 112 -3.95 -6.92 4.55
C SER A 112 -3.72 -5.46 4.95
N VAL A 113 -3.22 -4.65 4.02
CA VAL A 113 -3.06 -3.19 4.22
C VAL A 113 -4.39 -2.55 4.61
N ALA A 114 -5.49 -2.95 3.96
CA ALA A 114 -6.82 -2.43 4.27
C ALA A 114 -7.30 -2.79 5.69
N SER A 115 -6.78 -3.86 6.31
CA SER A 115 -7.13 -4.23 7.68
C SER A 115 -6.43 -3.37 8.73
N LEU A 116 -5.25 -2.82 8.42
CA LEU A 116 -4.56 -1.88 9.31
C LEU A 116 -4.94 -0.42 9.03
N PHE A 117 -5.22 -0.10 7.76
CA PHE A 117 -5.59 1.22 7.29
C PHE A 117 -7.06 1.22 6.88
N ASP A 118 -7.94 0.99 7.86
CA ASP A 118 -9.39 0.94 7.65
C ASP A 118 -10.00 2.35 7.77
N SER A 119 -10.57 2.84 6.66
CA SER A 119 -11.17 4.17 6.58
C SER A 119 -12.37 4.36 7.51
N ASN A 120 -13.00 3.29 8.00
CA ASN A 120 -14.08 3.38 8.97
C ASN A 120 -13.61 3.88 10.34
N TYR A 121 -12.30 3.76 10.61
CA TYR A 121 -11.69 4.13 11.89
C TYR A 121 -10.69 5.28 11.77
N SER A 122 -10.68 6.00 10.64
CA SER A 122 -9.80 7.15 10.42
C SER A 122 -10.56 8.47 10.38
N THR A 123 -9.85 9.57 10.63
CA THR A 123 -10.37 10.88 10.20
C THR A 123 -10.03 11.01 8.72
N GLY A 124 -11.03 11.24 7.87
CA GLY A 124 -11.02 10.83 6.45
C GLY A 124 -9.82 11.19 5.55
N ASP A 125 -8.90 12.03 6.00
CA ASP A 125 -7.69 12.42 5.28
C ASP A 125 -6.38 11.94 5.94
N ASP A 126 -6.43 11.01 6.90
CA ASP A 126 -5.23 10.47 7.56
C ASP A 126 -4.38 9.65 6.58
N PHE A 127 -5.05 8.84 5.77
CA PHE A 127 -4.44 7.96 4.78
C PHE A 127 -5.39 7.64 3.63
N LYS A 128 -4.84 7.06 2.56
CA LYS A 128 -5.59 6.49 1.43
C LYS A 128 -5.00 5.12 1.10
N VAL A 129 -5.80 4.06 1.19
CA VAL A 129 -5.40 2.74 0.69
C VAL A 129 -5.33 2.83 -0.84
N VAL A 130 -4.16 2.56 -1.40
CA VAL A 130 -3.92 2.64 -2.85
C VAL A 130 -4.22 1.29 -3.49
N ASP A 131 -3.71 0.21 -2.88
CA ASP A 131 -3.93 -1.16 -3.30
C ASP A 131 -3.63 -2.13 -2.12
N THR A 132 -3.56 -3.42 -2.41
CA THR A 132 -3.32 -4.48 -1.42
C THR A 132 -1.97 -4.39 -0.67
N GLN A 133 -1.00 -3.64 -1.20
CA GLN A 133 0.36 -3.52 -0.69
C GLN A 133 0.77 -2.08 -0.41
N SER A 134 -0.06 -1.10 -0.76
CA SER A 134 0.28 0.30 -0.68
C SER A 134 -0.77 1.17 -0.01
N VAL A 135 -0.28 2.13 0.76
CA VAL A 135 -1.08 3.17 1.42
C VAL A 135 -0.34 4.51 1.35
N ALA A 136 -1.08 5.58 1.09
CA ALA A 136 -0.59 6.95 1.16
C ALA A 136 -0.94 7.55 2.52
N ILE A 137 0.05 8.05 3.26
CA ILE A 137 -0.10 8.66 4.58
C ILE A 137 0.03 10.17 4.48
N ASN A 138 -0.90 10.91 5.09
CA ASN A 138 -0.88 12.37 5.09
C ASN A 138 -0.03 12.93 6.24
N THR A 139 1.23 13.24 5.93
CA THR A 139 2.19 13.73 6.91
C THR A 139 1.97 15.18 7.36
N ALA A 140 0.98 15.90 6.82
CA ALA A 140 0.57 17.21 7.32
C ALA A 140 -0.19 17.11 8.66
N LYS A 141 -0.81 15.95 8.93
CA LYS A 141 -1.61 15.73 10.13
C LYS A 141 -0.73 15.56 11.36
N LYS A 142 -1.14 16.14 12.49
CA LYS A 142 -0.50 15.95 13.80
C LYS A 142 -0.80 14.58 14.41
N VAL A 143 -1.92 13.99 14.05
CA VAL A 143 -2.37 12.67 14.49
C VAL A 143 -2.93 11.95 13.28
N ILE A 144 -2.63 10.67 13.15
CA ILE A 144 -3.26 9.76 12.18
C ILE A 144 -3.83 8.57 12.93
N SER A 145 -4.96 8.02 12.49
CA SER A 145 -5.44 6.73 12.99
C SER A 145 -4.81 5.59 12.20
N ILE A 146 -4.34 4.55 12.89
CA ILE A 146 -3.93 3.27 12.29
C ILE A 146 -4.58 2.18 13.14
N TRP A 147 -5.36 1.30 12.51
CA TRP A 147 -6.11 0.23 13.18
C TRP A 147 -7.02 0.77 14.30
N GLY A 148 -7.61 1.95 14.08
CA GLY A 148 -8.43 2.65 15.07
C GLY A 148 -7.66 3.24 16.26
N VAL A 149 -6.33 3.17 16.26
CA VAL A 149 -5.48 3.73 17.30
C VAL A 149 -4.89 5.06 16.84
N SER A 150 -5.08 6.10 17.64
CA SER A 150 -4.46 7.41 17.42
C SER A 150 -2.94 7.34 17.57
N CYS A 151 -2.24 7.71 16.50
CA CYS A 151 -0.78 7.79 16.44
C CYS A 151 -0.36 9.26 16.29
N GLU A 152 0.39 9.77 17.25
CA GLU A 152 0.82 11.17 17.27
C GLU A 152 2.13 11.37 16.51
N LYS A 153 2.21 12.47 15.78
CA LYS A 153 3.40 12.88 15.06
C LYS A 153 4.53 13.23 16.04
N ARG A 154 5.68 12.60 15.85
CA ARG A 154 6.94 12.89 16.54
C ARG A 154 7.76 13.81 15.64
N GLN A 155 8.26 14.91 16.21
CA GLN A 155 9.22 15.82 15.58
C GLN A 155 10.63 15.46 16.02
#